data_AF-A0A2E7G2Y3-F1
#
_entry.id   AF-A0A2E7G2Y3-F1
#
_cell.length_a   1.000
_cell.length_b   1.000
_cell.length_c   1.000
_cell.angle_alpha   90.00
_cell.angle_beta   90.00
_cell.angle_gamma   90.00
#
_symmetry.space_group_name_H-M   'P 1'
#
loop_
_entity.id
_entity.type
_entity.pdbx_description
1 polymer ?
#
loop_
_entity_poly.entity_id
_entity_poly.type
_entity_poly.pdbx_seq_one_letter_code
_entity_poly.pdbx_strand_id
1 'polypeptide(L)'
;PEPTEGCMDANATNFDSSAEIDDGSCAYPEPEPDPVPEENSSSDEGLNIDNSDDTETSGSITDGRLFRIIFLIIALSVCVLIVTIFNRTKD
;
A
#
# COMPACT_ATOMS: atom_id res chain seq x y z
N PRO A 1 -23.10 -1.91 22.64
CA PRO A 1 -23.24 -0.95 21.53
C PRO A 1 -22.34 -1.46 20.41
N GLU A 2 -22.77 -1.35 19.16
CA GLU A 2 -21.84 -1.59 18.05
C GLU A 2 -20.86 -0.40 17.98
N PRO A 3 -19.59 -0.65 17.65
CA PRO A 3 -18.60 0.41 17.51
C PRO A 3 -18.99 1.33 16.36
N THR A 4 -18.76 2.62 16.54
CA THR A 4 -18.99 3.66 15.52
C THR A 4 -17.84 3.64 14.51
N GLU A 5 -18.17 3.47 13.24
CA GLU A 5 -17.23 3.48 12.11
C GLU A 5 -17.15 4.88 11.50
N GLY A 6 -15.94 5.35 11.20
CA GLY A 6 -15.67 6.64 10.56
C GLY A 6 -14.18 6.97 10.50
N CYS A 7 -13.80 8.07 9.84
CA CYS A 7 -12.39 8.43 9.70
C CYS A 7 -11.76 8.85 11.03
N MET A 8 -10.72 8.13 11.48
CA MET A 8 -10.01 8.41 12.73
C MET A 8 -8.78 9.34 12.56
N ASP A 9 -8.46 9.78 11.34
CA ASP A 9 -7.30 10.66 11.07
C ASP A 9 -7.66 12.15 11.25
N ALA A 10 -7.01 12.80 12.22
CA ALA A 10 -7.21 14.22 12.52
C ALA A 10 -6.76 15.18 11.41
N ASN A 11 -5.99 14.73 10.42
CA ASN A 11 -5.59 15.52 9.26
C ASN A 11 -6.56 15.38 8.08
N ALA A 12 -7.53 14.47 8.17
CA ALA A 12 -8.55 14.31 7.15
C ALA A 12 -9.63 15.38 7.28
N THR A 13 -10.19 15.80 6.14
CA THR A 13 -11.29 16.77 6.04
C THR A 13 -12.61 16.26 6.63
N ASN A 14 -12.74 14.94 6.76
CA ASN A 14 -13.90 14.24 7.30
C ASN A 14 -13.59 13.48 8.60
N PHE A 15 -12.63 13.97 9.40
CA PHE A 15 -12.32 13.41 10.73
C PHE A 15 -13.57 13.30 11.61
N ASP A 16 -13.82 12.10 12.17
CA ASP A 16 -14.89 11.83 13.12
C ASP A 16 -14.31 11.46 14.49
N SER A 17 -14.39 12.40 15.43
CA SER A 17 -13.94 12.19 16.82
C SER A 17 -14.75 11.14 17.60
N SER A 18 -15.91 10.73 17.10
CA SER A 18 -16.74 9.68 17.69
C SER A 18 -16.48 8.31 17.10
N ALA A 19 -15.66 8.19 16.04
CA ALA A 19 -15.30 6.90 15.45
C ALA A 19 -14.40 6.09 16.41
N GLU A 20 -14.84 4.86 16.69
CA GLU A 20 -14.09 3.85 17.45
C GLU A 20 -13.29 2.93 16.51
N ILE A 21 -13.68 2.85 15.23
CA ILE A 21 -13.05 2.05 14.18
C ILE A 21 -12.90 2.90 12.92
N ASP A 22 -11.70 2.89 12.34
CA ASP A 22 -11.43 3.51 11.05
C ASP A 22 -12.10 2.71 9.92
N ASP A 23 -12.96 3.37 9.15
CA ASP A 23 -13.68 2.78 8.02
C ASP A 23 -12.93 2.94 6.69
N GLY A 24 -11.77 3.61 6.70
CA GLY A 24 -10.96 3.87 5.51
C GLY A 24 -11.56 4.91 4.57
N SER A 25 -12.56 5.69 5.01
CA SER A 25 -13.21 6.73 4.22
C SER A 25 -12.52 8.10 4.28
N CYS A 26 -11.35 8.21 4.94
CA CYS A 26 -10.64 9.46 5.12
C CYS A 26 -10.35 10.19 3.79
N ALA A 27 -10.75 11.46 3.71
CA ALA A 27 -10.59 12.35 2.58
C ALA A 27 -9.62 13.48 2.94
N TYR A 28 -8.61 13.70 2.11
CA TYR A 28 -7.56 14.69 2.34
C TYR A 28 -7.70 15.86 1.36
N PRO A 29 -7.28 17.08 1.76
CA PRO A 29 -7.25 18.18 0.81
C PRO A 29 -6.29 17.85 -0.33
N GLU A 30 -6.69 18.19 -1.56
CA GLU A 30 -5.76 18.14 -2.70
C GLU A 30 -4.58 19.08 -2.41
N PRO A 31 -3.35 18.70 -2.78
CA PRO A 31 -2.21 19.60 -2.67
C PRO A 31 -2.53 20.88 -3.45
N GLU A 32 -2.31 22.04 -2.83
CA GLU A 32 -2.50 23.31 -3.55
C GLU A 32 -1.67 23.28 -4.84
N PRO A 33 -2.25 23.68 -5.98
CA PRO A 33 -1.51 23.70 -7.24
C PRO A 33 -0.29 24.61 -7.07
N ASP A 34 0.85 24.18 -7.59
CA ASP A 34 2.05 25.00 -7.64
C ASP A 34 1.69 26.38 -8.18
N PRO A 35 2.26 27.48 -7.64
CA PRO A 35 1.95 28.82 -8.08
C PRO A 35 2.21 28.93 -9.59
N VAL A 36 1.13 28.90 -10.36
CA VAL A 36 1.17 29.00 -11.82
C VAL A 36 1.74 30.40 -12.13
N PRO A 37 2.88 30.51 -12.82
CA PRO A 37 3.29 31.80 -13.37
C PRO A 37 2.13 32.30 -14.24
N GLU A 38 1.67 33.54 -14.03
CA GLU A 38 0.59 34.15 -14.79
C GLU A 38 0.88 34.13 -16.30
N GLU A 39 0.48 33.07 -16.99
CA GLU A 39 0.40 33.00 -18.43
C GLU A 39 -1.06 32.72 -18.78
N ASN A 40 -1.62 33.67 -19.50
CA ASN A 40 -3.03 33.86 -19.82
C ASN A 40 -3.87 32.58 -20.01
N SER A 41 -5.10 32.62 -19.48
CA SER A 41 -6.18 31.74 -19.92
C SER A 41 -6.50 31.99 -21.40
N SER A 42 -6.07 31.08 -22.26
CA SER A 42 -6.66 30.89 -23.59
C SER A 42 -7.10 29.43 -23.67
N SER A 43 -8.41 29.22 -23.52
CA SER A 43 -9.08 27.98 -23.84
C SER A 43 -8.95 27.70 -25.34
N ASP A 44 -7.99 26.86 -25.73
CA ASP A 44 -7.96 26.26 -27.05
C ASP A 44 -8.06 24.73 -26.93
N GLU A 45 -9.12 24.23 -27.55
CA GLU A 45 -9.44 22.84 -27.79
C GLU A 45 -8.27 22.12 -28.48
N GLY A 46 -7.76 21.06 -27.85
CA GLY A 46 -6.74 20.20 -28.44
C GLY A 46 -6.82 18.80 -27.87
N LEU A 47 -7.60 17.93 -28.52
CA LEU A 47 -7.60 16.48 -28.29
C LEU A 47 -6.20 15.92 -28.58
N ASN A 48 -5.47 15.54 -27.53
CA ASN A 48 -4.33 14.64 -27.67
C ASN A 48 -4.73 13.27 -27.12
N ILE A 49 -5.14 12.39 -28.04
CA ILE A 49 -4.99 10.95 -27.82
C ILE A 49 -3.53 10.62 -28.16
N ASP A 50 -2.74 10.31 -27.15
CA ASP A 50 -1.67 9.32 -27.28
C ASP A 50 -1.74 8.36 -26.09
N ASN A 51 -1.55 7.09 -26.42
CA ASN A 51 -1.78 5.94 -25.58
C ASN A 51 -0.65 5.75 -24.57
N SER A 52 -0.97 5.04 -23.49
CA SER A 52 -0.03 4.27 -22.68
C SER A 52 0.88 5.09 -21.76
N ASP A 53 0.37 5.35 -20.57
CA ASP A 53 1.21 5.15 -19.40
C ASP A 53 0.39 4.31 -18.42
N ASP A 54 0.47 2.99 -18.59
CA ASP A 54 0.22 2.08 -17.48
C ASP A 54 1.25 2.47 -16.43
N THR A 55 0.89 3.36 -15.52
CA THR A 55 1.72 3.75 -14.39
C THR A 55 2.18 2.46 -13.74
N GLU A 56 3.46 2.15 -13.98
CA GLU A 56 4.11 0.97 -13.48
C GLU A 56 3.85 0.94 -11.98
N THR A 57 3.17 -0.13 -11.57
CA THR A 57 3.56 -0.92 -10.42
C THR A 57 4.15 -0.05 -9.31
N SER A 58 3.27 0.42 -8.42
CA SER A 58 3.62 0.44 -7.00
C SER A 58 4.13 -0.95 -6.66
N GLY A 59 5.43 -1.15 -6.85
CA GLY A 59 6.22 -2.25 -6.37
C GLY A 59 6.23 -2.14 -4.87
N SER A 60 5.08 -2.35 -4.26
CA SER A 60 5.01 -2.76 -2.88
C SER A 60 5.74 -4.08 -2.87
N ILE A 61 6.89 -4.10 -2.22
CA ILE A 61 7.74 -5.27 -1.95
C ILE A 61 7.01 -6.17 -0.93
N THR A 62 5.76 -6.51 -1.25
CA THR A 62 4.87 -7.46 -0.59
C THR A 62 4.25 -8.39 -1.62
N ASP A 63 4.91 -8.57 -2.77
CA ASP A 63 4.60 -9.64 -3.71
C ASP A 63 4.64 -10.96 -2.96
N GLY A 64 3.48 -11.58 -2.75
CA GLY A 64 3.34 -12.85 -2.02
C GLY A 64 4.22 -13.98 -2.57
N ARG A 65 4.82 -13.81 -3.75
CA ARG A 65 5.89 -14.66 -4.29
C ARG A 65 7.16 -14.62 -3.45
N LEU A 66 7.64 -13.45 -3.02
CA LEU A 66 8.83 -13.32 -2.18
C LEU A 66 8.59 -13.91 -0.79
N PHE A 67 7.44 -13.64 -0.17
CA PHE A 67 7.07 -14.23 1.12
C PHE A 67 6.97 -15.76 1.05
N ARG A 68 6.40 -16.30 -0.03
CA ARG A 68 6.37 -17.75 -0.28
C ARG A 68 7.77 -18.34 -0.43
N ILE A 69 8.66 -17.67 -1.15
CA ILE A 69 10.06 -18.14 -1.31
C ILE A 69 10.78 -18.13 0.05
N ILE A 70 10.66 -17.04 0.82
CA ILE A 70 11.26 -16.93 2.16
C ILE A 70 10.73 -18.03 3.08
N PHE A 71 9.42 -18.26 3.11
CA PHE A 71 8.81 -19.31 3.92
C PHE A 71 9.31 -20.71 3.53
N LEU A 72 9.44 -21.00 2.22
CA LEU A 72 9.99 -22.27 1.74
C LEU A 72 11.45 -22.46 2.13
N ILE A 73 12.28 -21.42 2.05
CA ILE A 73 13.69 -21.47 2.46
C ILE A 73 13.79 -21.77 3.96
N ILE A 74 13.00 -21.07 4.79
CA ILE A 74 12.98 -21.30 6.24
C ILE A 74 12.51 -22.73 6.55
N ALA A 75 11.43 -23.18 5.93
CA ALA A 75 10.91 -24.53 6.13
C ALA A 75 11.95 -25.60 5.77
N LEU A 76 12.62 -25.48 4.62
CA LEU A 76 13.66 -26.41 4.19
C LEU A 76 14.87 -26.39 5.13
N SER A 77 15.31 -25.21 5.57
CA SER A 77 16.41 -25.05 6.53
C SER A 77 16.10 -25.76 7.86
N VAL A 78 14.89 -25.55 8.39
CA VAL A 78 14.42 -26.21 9.62
C VAL A 78 14.33 -27.72 9.43
N CYS A 79 13.78 -28.20 8.31
CA CYS A 79 13.72 -29.63 8.00
C CYS A 79 15.11 -30.28 7.97
N VAL A 80 16.08 -29.66 7.29
CA VAL A 80 17.46 -30.16 7.22
C VAL A 80 18.10 -30.19 8.61
N LEU A 81 17.90 -29.14 9.41
CA LEU A 81 18.42 -29.07 10.77
C LEU A 81 17.84 -30.17 11.66
N ILE A 82 16.52 -30.40 11.60
CA ILE A 82 15.86 -31.48 12.34
C ILE A 82 16.40 -32.86 11.93
N VAL A 83 16.50 -33.14 10.63
CA VAL A 83 17.02 -34.41 10.11
C VAL A 83 18.47 -34.61 10.54
N THR A 84 19.28 -33.56 10.47
CA THR A 84 20.69 -33.61 10.87
C THR A 84 20.85 -33.89 12.36
N ILE A 85 20.05 -33.24 13.22
CA ILE A 85 20.05 -33.49 14.67
C ILE A 85 19.60 -34.92 14.95
N PHE A 86 18.50 -35.37 14.35
CA PHE A 86 17.98 -36.71 14.57
C PHE A 86 18.96 -37.81 14.14
N ASN A 87 19.66 -37.62 13.02
CA ASN A 87 20.70 -38.53 12.58
C ASN A 87 21.90 -38.51 13.54
N ARG A 88 22.31 -37.33 14.04
CA ARG A 88 23.38 -37.21 15.05
C ARG A 88 23.03 -37.82 16.40
N THR A 89 21.76 -37.85 16.79
CA THR A 89 21.32 -38.47 18.05
C THR A 89 21.18 -39.99 17.98
N LYS A 90 21.34 -40.58 16.80
CA LYS A 90 21.27 -42.03 16.58
C LYS A 90 22.63 -42.73 16.59
N ASP A 91 23.71 -41.96 16.56
CA ASP A 91 25.09 -42.42 16.76
C ASP A 91 25.46 -42.35 18.25
#